data_AF-A0A833RP48-F1
#
_entry.id   AF-A0A833RP48-F1
#
_cell.length_a   1.000
_cell.length_b   1.000
_cell.length_c   1.000
_cell.angle_alpha   90.00
_cell.angle_beta   90.00
_cell.angle_gamma   90.00
#
_symmetry.space_group_name_H-M   'P 1'
#
loop_
_entity.id
_entity.type
_entity.pdbx_description
1 polymer ?
#
loop_
_entity_poly.entity_id
_entity_poly.type
_entity_poly.pdbx_seq_one_letter_code
_entity_poly.pdbx_strand_id
1 'polypeptide(L)'
;MGVDRQKDLQIGGSREYLELYRKNPLVHRLYLGRPWKEYARTVFIGCYLGEMVRKEGWLPWRGEFALGTLYYAEYGNWGPGAETKGRVEWSSRVPKERLHVYSVENLIQGHEWIQ
;
A
#
# COMPACT_ATOMS: atom_id res chain seq x y z
N MET A 1 20.68 2.25 20.64
CA MET A 1 20.73 1.35 19.47
C MET A 1 19.58 1.74 18.56
N GLY A 2 19.87 2.49 17.49
CA GLY A 2 18.83 2.96 16.57
C GLY A 2 18.29 1.79 15.78
N VAL A 3 17.02 1.43 15.98
CA VAL A 3 16.31 0.55 15.06
C VAL A 3 16.26 1.30 13.72
N ASP A 4 16.97 0.78 12.73
CA ASP A 4 16.89 1.26 11.36
C ASP A 4 15.50 0.88 10.82
N ARG A 5 14.50 1.72 11.14
CA ARG A 5 13.08 1.55 10.78
C ARG A 5 12.85 1.35 9.28
N GLN A 6 13.87 1.57 8.47
CA GLN A 6 13.85 1.40 7.02
C GLN A 6 13.85 -0.07 6.57
N LYS A 7 14.12 -1.04 7.46
CA LYS A 7 14.20 -2.46 7.10
C LYS A 7 12.93 -3.29 7.38
N ASP A 8 12.04 -2.84 8.25
CA ASP A 8 11.00 -3.73 8.79
C ASP A 8 9.66 -3.68 8.03
N LEU A 9 9.39 -2.63 7.25
CA LEU A 9 8.11 -2.45 6.55
C LEU A 9 8.29 -2.48 5.02
N GLN A 10 8.40 -3.69 4.48
CA GLN A 10 8.66 -3.92 3.05
C GLN A 10 7.49 -4.63 2.36
N ILE A 11 6.97 -4.02 1.30
CA ILE A 11 6.14 -4.68 0.29
C ILE A 11 7.07 -5.07 -0.85
N GLY A 12 7.67 -6.26 -0.70
CA GLY A 12 8.60 -6.84 -1.64
C GLY A 12 8.20 -8.25 -2.06
N GLY A 13 9.16 -8.98 -2.62
CA GLY A 13 9.01 -10.40 -2.92
C GLY A 13 10.26 -11.16 -2.45
N SER A 14 10.13 -12.48 -2.28
CA SER A 14 11.29 -13.33 -2.06
C SER A 14 12.25 -13.24 -3.25
N ARG A 15 13.50 -13.67 -3.06
CA ARG A 15 14.50 -13.65 -4.14
C ARG A 15 14.02 -14.44 -5.35
N GLU A 16 13.41 -15.60 -5.10
CA GLU A 16 12.85 -16.49 -6.11
C GLU A 16 11.71 -15.79 -6.89
N TYR A 17 10.82 -15.10 -6.19
CA TYR A 17 9.74 -14.35 -6.84
C TYR A 17 10.28 -13.20 -7.69
N LEU A 18 11.28 -12.47 -7.19
CA LEU A 18 11.92 -11.38 -7.93
C LEU A 18 12.60 -11.88 -9.20
N GLU A 19 13.22 -13.07 -9.18
CA GLU A 19 13.79 -13.68 -10.37
C GLU A 19 12.71 -14.00 -11.42
N LEU A 20 11.55 -14.53 -11.00
CA LEU A 20 10.42 -14.78 -11.89
C LEU A 20 9.86 -13.46 -12.46
N TYR A 21 9.66 -12.46 -11.61
CA TYR A 21 9.20 -11.14 -12.01
C TYR A 21 10.13 -10.52 -13.06
N ARG A 22 11.44 -10.52 -12.83
CA ARG A 22 12.42 -9.93 -13.75
C ARG A 22 12.51 -10.68 -15.08
N LYS A 23 12.26 -11.99 -15.09
CA LYS A 23 12.17 -12.78 -16.34
C LYS A 23 10.98 -12.37 -17.20
N ASN A 24 9.83 -12.07 -16.59
CA ASN A 24 8.65 -11.62 -17.32
C ASN A 24 7.73 -10.71 -16.47
N PRO A 25 7.97 -9.39 -16.45
CA PRO A 25 7.20 -8.45 -15.63
C PRO A 25 5.71 -8.33 -16.00
N LEU A 26 5.34 -8.76 -17.22
CA LEU A 26 3.97 -8.60 -17.73
C LEU A 26 3.00 -9.66 -17.18
N VAL A 27 3.50 -10.85 -16.82
CA VAL A 27 2.67 -11.96 -16.30
C VAL A 27 2.65 -12.00 -14.77
N HIS A 28 3.65 -11.41 -14.10
CA HIS A 28 3.73 -11.30 -12.65
C HIS A 28 3.32 -9.90 -12.18
N ARG A 29 2.01 -9.64 -12.12
CA ARG A 29 1.46 -8.33 -11.76
C ARG A 29 1.10 -8.25 -10.28
N LEU A 30 1.75 -7.35 -9.54
CA LEU A 30 1.43 -7.08 -8.13
C LEU A 30 0.72 -5.74 -7.99
N TYR A 31 -0.42 -5.77 -7.29
CA TYR A 31 -1.18 -4.59 -6.89
C TYR A 31 -1.24 -4.54 -5.36
N LEU A 32 -1.34 -3.33 -4.81
CA LEU A 32 -1.46 -3.06 -3.38
C LEU A 32 -2.76 -3.58 -2.76
N GLY A 33 -3.81 -3.77 -3.57
CA GLY A 33 -5.08 -4.31 -3.11
C GLY A 33 -6.20 -4.27 -4.15
N ARG A 34 -7.34 -4.89 -3.78
CA ARG A 34 -8.61 -4.89 -4.52
C ARG A 34 -9.78 -4.83 -3.53
N PRO A 35 -10.81 -4.00 -3.77
CA PRO A 35 -11.89 -3.79 -2.82
C PRO A 35 -12.89 -4.96 -2.80
N TRP A 36 -12.68 -5.95 -1.92
CA TRP A 36 -13.61 -7.07 -1.77
C TRP A 36 -15.00 -6.64 -1.28
N LYS A 37 -15.09 -5.52 -0.56
CA LYS A 37 -16.33 -4.94 -0.02
C LYS A 37 -16.45 -3.46 -0.37
N GLU A 38 -17.68 -2.96 -0.38
CA GLU A 38 -18.05 -1.62 -0.85
C GLU A 38 -17.29 -0.48 -0.16
N TYR A 39 -17.00 -0.62 1.14
CA TYR A 39 -16.28 0.38 1.93
C TYR A 39 -14.88 -0.09 2.33
N ALA A 40 -14.22 -0.88 1.48
CA ALA A 40 -12.88 -1.38 1.76
C ALA A 40 -11.90 -0.22 2.06
N ARG A 41 -11.10 -0.38 3.11
CA ARG A 41 -10.12 0.61 3.55
C ARG A 41 -8.75 -0.03 3.73
N THR A 42 -7.75 0.50 3.06
CA THR A 42 -6.37 0.02 3.12
C THR A 42 -5.43 1.20 2.94
N VAL A 43 -4.45 1.35 3.82
CA VAL A 43 -3.54 2.48 3.81
C VAL A 43 -2.11 2.00 3.98
N PHE A 44 -1.21 2.44 3.11
CA PHE A 44 0.24 2.21 3.22
C PHE A 44 0.92 3.52 3.62
N ILE A 45 1.53 3.57 4.81
CA ILE A 45 2.17 4.77 5.36
C ILE A 45 3.62 4.42 5.71
N GLY A 46 4.57 5.09 5.06
CA GLY A 46 5.99 4.88 5.32
C GLY A 46 6.43 3.44 5.06
N CYS A 47 5.97 2.85 3.96
CA CYS A 47 6.38 1.52 3.51
C CYS A 47 7.43 1.62 2.40
N TYR A 48 8.38 0.68 2.36
CA TYR A 48 9.14 0.41 1.14
C TYR A 48 8.25 -0.37 0.16
N LEU A 49 8.08 0.15 -1.06
CA LEU A 49 7.38 -0.50 -2.16
C LEU A 49 8.38 -0.94 -3.22
N GLY A 50 8.50 -2.26 -3.41
CA GLY A 50 9.44 -2.86 -4.36
C GLY A 50 9.04 -2.70 -5.83
N GLU A 51 9.96 -3.08 -6.72
CA GLU A 51 9.86 -2.85 -8.17
C GLU A 51 8.72 -3.59 -8.86
N MET A 52 8.13 -4.57 -8.18
CA MET A 52 7.02 -5.38 -8.69
C MET A 52 5.66 -4.68 -8.55
N VAL A 53 5.54 -3.66 -7.69
CA VAL A 53 4.30 -2.90 -7.52
C VAL A 53 3.99 -2.17 -8.82
N ARG A 54 2.83 -2.49 -9.41
CA ARG A 54 2.36 -1.89 -10.64
C ARG A 54 2.14 -0.39 -10.50
N LYS A 55 2.42 0.38 -11.56
CA LYS A 55 2.21 1.84 -11.58
C LYS A 55 0.78 2.23 -11.20
N GLU A 56 -0.20 1.42 -11.64
CA GLU A 56 -1.62 1.60 -11.37
C GLU A 56 -1.93 1.49 -9.86
N GLY A 57 -1.08 0.75 -9.12
CA GLY A 57 -1.13 0.55 -7.67
C GLY A 57 -2.25 -0.40 -7.25
N TRP A 58 -3.47 -0.11 -7.64
CA TRP A 58 -4.68 -0.79 -7.17
C TRP A 58 -5.42 -1.41 -8.35
N LEU A 59 -6.14 -2.51 -8.10
CA LEU A 59 -6.88 -3.22 -9.13
C LEU A 59 -8.38 -3.24 -8.76
N PRO A 60 -9.30 -2.88 -9.68
CA PRO A 60 -10.73 -2.96 -9.40
C PRO A 60 -11.13 -4.38 -9.00
N TRP A 61 -12.17 -4.54 -8.18
CA TRP A 61 -12.72 -5.86 -7.90
C TRP A 61 -13.49 -6.41 -9.11
N ARG A 62 -14.52 -5.67 -9.55
CA ARG A 62 -15.32 -5.97 -10.75
C ARG A 62 -16.00 -4.69 -11.24
N GLY A 63 -15.64 -4.23 -12.45
CA GLY A 63 -16.14 -2.95 -12.98
C GLY A 63 -15.92 -1.80 -11.99
N GLU A 64 -16.93 -0.95 -11.85
CA GLU A 64 -16.91 0.22 -10.96
C GLU A 64 -17.31 -0.07 -9.51
N PHE A 65 -17.49 -1.35 -9.13
CA PHE A 65 -17.87 -1.71 -7.76
C PHE A 65 -16.89 -1.13 -6.73
N ALA A 66 -17.43 -0.47 -5.71
CA ALA A 66 -16.72 0.17 -4.59
C ALA A 66 -15.81 1.37 -4.95
N LEU A 67 -15.59 1.71 -6.23
CA LEU A 67 -14.58 2.70 -6.60
C LEU A 67 -14.91 4.12 -6.11
N GLY A 68 -16.20 4.44 -5.90
CA GLY A 68 -16.64 5.70 -5.33
C GLY A 68 -16.73 5.73 -3.80
N THR A 69 -16.58 4.59 -3.11
CA THR A 69 -16.86 4.43 -1.67
C THR A 69 -15.68 3.89 -0.87
N LEU A 70 -14.72 3.23 -1.52
CA LEU A 70 -13.50 2.71 -0.91
C LEU A 70 -12.58 3.84 -0.42
N TYR A 71 -11.63 3.50 0.44
CA TYR A 71 -10.52 4.40 0.81
C TYR A 71 -9.19 3.66 0.76
N TYR A 72 -8.55 3.71 -0.40
CA TYR A 72 -7.23 3.14 -0.65
C TYR A 72 -6.21 4.24 -0.82
N ALA A 73 -5.27 4.37 0.12
CA ALA A 73 -4.40 5.54 0.20
C ALA A 73 -2.95 5.20 0.53
N GLU A 74 -2.06 6.10 0.12
CA GLU A 74 -0.61 6.03 0.35
C GLU A 74 -0.10 7.33 0.97
N TYR A 75 0.92 7.26 1.83
CA TYR A 75 1.66 8.42 2.31
C TYR A 75 3.11 8.11 2.66
N GLY A 76 4.06 8.88 2.12
CA GLY A 76 5.47 8.81 2.50
C GLY A 76 6.13 7.46 2.21
N ASN A 77 5.55 6.64 1.32
CA ASN A 77 6.18 5.41 0.85
C ASN A 77 7.43 5.72 0.02
N TRP A 78 8.39 4.80 -0.02
CA TRP A 78 9.63 4.94 -0.79
C TRP A 78 9.97 3.67 -1.55
N GLY A 79 10.98 3.74 -2.41
CA GLY A 79 11.39 2.63 -3.26
C GLY A 79 10.82 2.71 -4.68
N PRO A 80 11.25 1.78 -5.57
CA PRO A 80 10.94 1.83 -7.00
C PRO A 80 9.43 1.70 -7.31
N GLY A 81 8.65 1.07 -6.43
CA GLY A 81 7.19 0.93 -6.56
C GLY A 81 6.37 2.09 -5.99
N ALA A 82 7.00 3.10 -5.38
CA ALA A 82 6.32 4.14 -4.62
C ALA A 82 5.88 5.37 -5.42
N GLU A 83 6.21 5.47 -6.71
CA GLU A 83 5.74 6.57 -7.56
C GLU A 83 4.21 6.53 -7.68
N THR A 84 3.57 7.65 -7.37
CA THR A 84 2.10 7.76 -7.31
C THR A 84 1.48 8.42 -8.54
N LYS A 85 2.29 9.07 -9.41
CA LYS A 85 1.79 9.72 -10.63
C LYS A 85 1.05 8.78 -11.59
N GLY A 86 1.34 7.47 -11.54
CA GLY A 86 0.72 6.46 -12.40
C GLY A 86 -0.48 5.73 -11.77
N ARG A 87 -0.89 6.11 -10.56
CA ARG A 87 -1.98 5.43 -9.84
C ARG A 87 -3.31 5.66 -10.53
N VAL A 88 -4.21 4.70 -10.36
CA VAL A 88 -5.61 4.82 -10.75
C VAL A 88 -6.25 6.07 -10.12
N GLU A 89 -7.11 6.76 -10.86
CA GLU A 89 -7.68 8.06 -10.46
C GLU A 89 -8.58 7.95 -9.21
N TRP A 90 -9.21 6.80 -9.00
CA TRP A 90 -10.04 6.52 -7.81
C TRP A 90 -9.23 6.22 -6.55
N SER A 91 -7.89 6.17 -6.64
CA SER A 91 -7.06 6.05 -5.44
C SER A 91 -7.07 7.35 -4.63
N SER A 92 -6.99 7.22 -3.32
CA SER A 92 -6.95 8.33 -2.38
C SER A 92 -5.52 8.67 -1.96
N ARG A 93 -5.34 9.83 -1.33
CA ARG A 93 -4.10 10.22 -0.66
C ARG A 93 -4.42 10.57 0.77
N VAL A 94 -3.58 10.15 1.72
CA VAL A 94 -3.77 10.57 3.11
C VAL A 94 -3.33 12.02 3.25
N PRO A 95 -4.20 12.96 3.64
CA PRO A 95 -3.77 14.31 3.98
C PRO A 95 -2.81 14.25 5.17
N LYS A 96 -1.74 15.06 5.15
CA LYS A 96 -0.72 15.05 6.21
C LYS A 96 -1.33 15.29 7.58
N GLU A 97 -2.34 16.15 7.65
CA GLU A 97 -3.07 16.54 8.85
C GLU A 97 -3.89 15.38 9.43
N ARG A 98 -4.23 14.38 8.61
CA ARG A 98 -5.03 13.20 9.00
C ARG A 98 -4.19 11.96 9.31
N LEU A 99 -2.86 12.03 9.20
CA LEU A 99 -1.98 10.88 9.47
C LEU A 99 -2.16 10.30 10.87
N HIS A 100 -2.42 11.15 11.86
CA HIS A 100 -2.61 10.74 13.24
C HIS A 100 -3.74 9.73 13.42
N VAL A 101 -4.78 9.74 12.55
CA VAL A 101 -5.90 8.79 12.60
C VAL A 101 -5.44 7.35 12.38
N TYR A 102 -4.34 7.14 11.64
CA TYR A 102 -3.79 5.81 11.36
C TYR A 102 -2.65 5.41 12.30
N SER A 103 -2.42 6.15 13.40
CA SER A 103 -1.47 5.72 14.41
C SER A 103 -1.98 4.50 15.17
N VAL A 104 -1.06 3.75 15.78
CA VAL A 104 -1.38 2.62 16.68
C VAL A 104 -2.33 3.08 17.80
N GLU A 105 -2.08 4.27 18.35
CA GLU A 105 -2.93 4.85 19.40
C GLU A 105 -4.36 5.11 18.93
N ASN A 106 -4.56 5.73 17.76
CA ASN A 106 -5.89 6.18 17.34
C ASN A 106 -6.68 5.11 16.57
N LEU A 107 -6.01 4.27 15.78
CA LEU A 107 -6.68 3.28 14.94
C LEU A 107 -7.17 2.08 15.74
N ILE A 108 -6.33 1.59 16.66
CA ILE A 108 -6.57 0.34 17.42
C ILE A 108 -6.52 0.55 18.93
N GLN A 109 -6.59 1.80 19.39
CA GLN A 109 -6.60 2.15 20.82
C GLN A 109 -5.40 1.53 21.54
N GLY A 110 -4.22 1.57 20.92
CA GLY A 110 -3.06 0.80 21.39
C GLY A 110 -2.67 1.07 22.85
N HIS A 111 -2.93 2.27 23.36
CA HIS A 111 -2.69 2.63 24.76
C HIS A 111 -3.51 1.81 25.77
N GLU A 112 -4.59 1.16 25.35
CA GLU A 112 -5.44 0.35 26.22
C GLU A 112 -4.89 -1.08 26.44
N TRP A 113 -4.01 -1.58 25.56
CA TRP A 113 -3.64 -3.00 25.58
C TRP A 113 -2.18 -3.33 25.24
N ILE A 114 -1.42 -2.41 24.63
CA ILE A 114 0.01 -2.60 24.38
C ILE A 114 0.77 -2.15 25.63
N GLN A 115 1.57 -3.06 26.20
CA GLN A 115 2.44 -2.81 27.36
C GLN A 115 3.80 -2.23 26.96
#